data_AF-A0A812W1L6-F1
#
_entry.id   AF-A0A812W1L6-F1
#
_cell.length_a   1.000
_cell.length_b   1.000
_cell.length_c   1.000
_cell.angle_alpha   90.00
_cell.angle_beta   90.00
_cell.angle_gamma   90.00
#
_symmetry.space_group_name_H-M   'P 1'
#
loop_
_entity.id
_entity.type
_entity.pdbx_description
1 polymer ?
#
loop_
_entity_poly.entity_id
_entity_poly.type
_entity_poly.pdbx_seq_one_letter_code
_entity_poly.pdbx_strand_id
1 'polypeptide(L)'
;MVERAVLDLNQRDLWQGQNLDANSLLALRCVSQEQAMDLLGALYSKGTGKGGVNISSPNNYLQAAVAKILRDGASNGMNFTGNQTRQKATELGLSLEDTTLQVLSRLPLRISVKMLESAATAQTEGADPNLAVLEQASHFEQHLQDSQQEEEMPRKRPREA
;
A
#
# COMPACT_ATOMS: atom_id res chain seq x y z
N MET A 1 13.22 -11.90 -12.67
CA MET A 1 13.15 -13.31 -12.24
C MET A 1 13.35 -13.37 -10.74
N VAL A 2 12.55 -14.18 -10.05
CA VAL A 2 12.51 -14.27 -8.57
C VAL A 2 13.83 -14.79 -8.02
N GLU A 3 14.43 -15.77 -8.68
CA GLU A 3 15.70 -16.42 -8.30
C GLU A 3 16.83 -15.40 -8.22
N ARG A 4 16.89 -14.50 -9.21
CA ARG A 4 17.92 -13.48 -9.26
C ARG A 4 17.78 -12.51 -8.10
N ALA A 5 16.55 -12.09 -7.79
CA ALA A 5 16.28 -11.22 -6.66
C ALA A 5 16.62 -11.88 -5.31
N VAL A 6 16.33 -13.18 -5.16
CA VAL A 6 16.72 -13.96 -3.96
C VAL A 6 18.24 -14.03 -3.80
N LEU A 7 18.97 -14.29 -4.88
CA LEU A 7 20.43 -14.29 -4.87
C LEU A 7 21.01 -12.92 -4.52
N ASP A 8 20.46 -11.86 -5.12
CA ASP A 8 20.88 -10.48 -4.86
C ASP A 8 20.60 -10.07 -3.40
N LEU A 9 19.54 -10.60 -2.76
CA LEU A 9 19.24 -10.36 -1.34
C LEU A 9 20.18 -11.11 -0.41
N ASN A 10 20.49 -12.39 -0.70
CA ASN A 10 21.44 -13.17 0.08
C ASN A 10 22.86 -12.56 0.05
N GLN A 11 23.24 -11.90 -1.05
CA GLN A 11 24.53 -11.21 -1.15
C GLN A 11 24.64 -9.97 -0.25
N ARG A 12 23.52 -9.37 0.17
CA ARG A 12 23.50 -8.12 0.93
C ARG A 12 23.62 -8.31 2.44
N ASP A 13 23.60 -9.55 2.92
CA ASP A 13 23.75 -9.92 4.34
C ASP A 13 22.89 -9.08 5.30
N LEU A 14 21.62 -8.85 4.92
CA LEU A 14 20.71 -7.96 5.66
C LEU A 14 20.24 -8.56 7.00
N TRP A 15 20.38 -9.88 7.18
CA TRP A 15 19.82 -10.64 8.30
C TRP A 15 20.88 -11.37 9.13
N GLN A 16 22.05 -10.75 9.33
CA GLN A 16 23.10 -11.25 10.23
C GLN A 16 23.55 -12.68 9.89
N GLY A 17 23.83 -12.94 8.61
CA GLY A 17 24.24 -14.25 8.11
C GLY A 17 23.09 -15.21 7.78
N GLN A 18 21.83 -14.81 7.94
CA GLN A 18 20.70 -15.62 7.49
C GLN A 18 20.40 -15.38 6.01
N ASN A 19 20.35 -16.48 5.25
CA ASN A 19 20.03 -16.50 3.84
C ASN A 19 18.67 -17.15 3.58
N LEU A 20 18.05 -16.73 2.49
CA LEU A 20 16.87 -17.39 1.92
C LEU A 20 17.28 -18.77 1.40
N ASP A 21 16.58 -19.80 1.88
CA ASP A 21 16.85 -21.20 1.55
C ASP A 21 16.08 -21.66 0.30
N ALA A 22 16.36 -22.89 -0.14
CA ALA A 22 15.69 -23.49 -1.29
C ALA A 22 14.18 -23.68 -1.04
N ASN A 23 13.75 -23.91 0.21
CA ASN A 23 12.34 -24.09 0.53
C ASN A 23 11.56 -22.79 0.38
N SER A 24 12.13 -21.66 0.83
CA SER A 24 11.60 -20.32 0.62
C SER A 24 11.53 -19.94 -0.85
N LEU A 25 12.54 -20.34 -1.65
CA LEU A 25 12.47 -20.18 -3.11
C LEU A 25 11.31 -20.98 -3.72
N LEU A 26 11.12 -22.24 -3.32
CA LEU A 26 10.02 -23.07 -3.78
C LEU A 26 8.66 -22.50 -3.35
N ALA A 27 8.56 -21.97 -2.14
CA ALA A 27 7.34 -21.31 -1.66
C ALA A 27 6.99 -20.09 -2.53
N LEU A 28 7.97 -19.28 -2.97
CA LEU A 28 7.72 -18.16 -3.89
C LEU A 28 7.23 -18.61 -5.27
N ARG A 29 7.56 -19.82 -5.70
CA ARG A 29 7.03 -20.39 -6.95
C ARG A 29 5.56 -20.78 -6.87
N CYS A 30 4.99 -20.88 -5.67
CA CYS A 30 3.57 -21.17 -5.47
C CYS A 30 2.67 -19.94 -5.62
N VAL A 31 3.23 -18.73 -5.77
CA VAL A 31 2.49 -17.48 -5.98
C VAL A 31 2.84 -16.86 -7.32
N SER A 32 2.08 -15.86 -7.76
CA SER A 32 2.39 -15.14 -9.00
C SER A 32 3.72 -14.38 -8.89
N GLN A 33 4.37 -14.14 -10.03
CA GLN A 33 5.65 -13.43 -10.06
C GLN A 33 5.55 -12.02 -9.44
N GLU A 34 4.46 -11.30 -9.69
CA GLU A 34 4.20 -9.98 -9.13
C GLU A 34 4.17 -10.04 -7.59
N GLN A 35 3.37 -10.96 -7.03
CA GLN A 35 3.29 -11.19 -5.59
C GLN A 35 4.63 -11.61 -4.98
N ALA A 36 5.40 -12.46 -5.66
CA ALA A 36 6.73 -12.87 -5.20
C ALA A 36 7.69 -11.66 -5.14
N MET A 37 7.67 -10.79 -6.14
CA MET A 37 8.51 -9.59 -6.16
C MET A 37 8.11 -8.58 -5.09
N ASP A 38 6.81 -8.40 -4.86
CA ASP A 38 6.28 -7.55 -3.79
C ASP A 38 6.72 -8.06 -2.41
N LEU A 39 6.64 -9.38 -2.17
CA LEU A 39 7.11 -10.00 -0.93
C LEU A 39 8.60 -9.76 -0.71
N LEU A 40 9.42 -9.91 -1.76
CA LEU A 40 10.86 -9.65 -1.69
C LEU A 40 11.15 -8.16 -1.45
N GLY A 41 10.38 -7.24 -2.04
CA GLY A 41 10.48 -5.81 -1.77
C GLY A 41 10.10 -5.43 -0.34
N ALA A 42 9.05 -6.05 0.21
CA ALA A 42 8.65 -5.88 1.61
C ALA A 42 9.70 -6.46 2.57
N LEU A 43 10.25 -7.63 2.24
CA LEU A 43 11.33 -8.27 3.00
C LEU A 43 12.59 -7.38 3.00
N TYR A 44 12.97 -6.85 1.84
CA TYR A 44 14.08 -5.90 1.70
C TYR A 44 13.88 -4.65 2.55
N SER A 45 12.71 -4.00 2.44
CA SER A 45 12.40 -2.78 3.18
C SER A 45 12.47 -2.98 4.70
N LYS A 46 12.08 -4.17 5.18
CA LYS A 46 12.19 -4.54 6.60
C LYS A 46 13.63 -4.85 7.01
N GLY A 47 14.43 -5.46 6.13
CA GLY A 47 15.86 -5.68 6.36
C GLY A 47 16.69 -4.39 6.37
N THR A 48 16.29 -3.35 5.63
CA THR A 48 17.02 -2.08 5.53
C THR A 48 16.52 -0.98 6.48
N GLY A 49 15.47 -1.23 7.26
CA GLY A 49 14.84 -0.21 8.11
C GLY A 49 15.74 0.27 9.25
N LYS A 50 15.96 1.59 9.35
CA LYS A 50 16.58 2.23 10.51
C LYS A 50 15.73 1.96 11.76
N GLY A 51 16.19 1.09 12.66
CA GLY A 51 15.50 0.79 13.92
C GLY A 51 14.96 -0.64 14.05
N GLY A 52 15.32 -1.56 13.15
CA GLY A 52 15.24 -2.99 13.44
C GLY A 52 13.82 -3.50 13.71
N VAL A 53 12.95 -3.50 12.70
CA VAL A 53 11.98 -4.61 12.62
C VAL A 53 12.80 -5.83 12.25
N ASN A 54 13.47 -6.37 13.27
CA ASN A 54 14.48 -7.41 13.16
C ASN A 54 13.75 -8.70 12.81
N ILE A 55 13.53 -8.96 11.52
CA ILE A 55 12.98 -10.22 11.06
C ILE A 55 13.92 -11.31 11.56
N SER A 56 13.52 -12.01 12.61
CA SER A 56 14.36 -13.02 13.28
C SER A 56 14.63 -14.24 12.39
N SER A 57 13.75 -14.49 11.42
CA SER A 57 13.90 -15.51 10.39
C SER A 57 13.23 -15.05 9.09
N PRO A 58 14.02 -14.68 8.05
CA PRO A 58 13.47 -14.26 6.76
C PRO A 58 12.73 -15.42 6.08
N ASN A 59 13.20 -16.66 6.27
CA ASN A 59 12.56 -17.85 5.74
C ASN A 59 11.16 -18.06 6.33
N ASN A 60 11.02 -17.99 7.66
CA ASN A 60 9.72 -18.15 8.33
C ASN A 60 8.75 -17.03 7.95
N TYR A 61 9.24 -15.79 7.88
CA TYR A 61 8.43 -14.65 7.45
C TYR A 61 7.84 -14.87 6.06
N LEU A 62 8.69 -15.30 5.13
CA LEU A 62 8.35 -15.46 3.73
C LEU A 62 7.42 -16.67 3.52
N GLN A 63 7.65 -17.79 4.20
CA GLN A 63 6.74 -18.94 4.22
C GLN A 63 5.36 -18.57 4.80
N ALA A 64 5.32 -17.81 5.90
CA ALA A 64 4.07 -17.36 6.49
C ALA A 64 3.31 -16.41 5.56
N ALA A 65 4.02 -15.52 4.87
CA ALA A 65 3.44 -14.59 3.91
C ALA A 65 2.86 -15.31 2.68
N VAL A 66 3.60 -16.27 2.12
CA VAL A 66 3.10 -17.13 1.02
C VAL A 66 1.86 -17.91 1.47
N ALA A 67 1.91 -18.55 2.65
CA ALA A 67 0.78 -19.28 3.17
C ALA A 67 -0.45 -18.39 3.40
N LYS A 68 -0.25 -17.12 3.75
CA LYS A 68 -1.32 -16.13 3.86
C LYS A 68 -1.92 -15.79 2.50
N ILE A 69 -1.10 -15.55 1.47
CA ILE A 69 -1.59 -15.27 0.10
C ILE A 69 -2.42 -16.44 -0.43
N LEU A 70 -1.99 -17.66 -0.17
CA LEU A 70 -2.69 -18.87 -0.61
C LEU A 70 -4.00 -19.11 0.14
N ARG A 71 -4.08 -18.76 1.43
CA ARG A 71 -5.31 -18.89 2.24
C ARG A 71 -6.32 -17.77 1.97
N ASP A 72 -5.84 -16.53 1.93
CA ASP A 72 -6.70 -15.34 1.83
C ASP A 72 -6.93 -14.91 0.37
N GLY A 73 -6.49 -15.74 -0.59
CA GLY A 73 -6.75 -15.60 -2.03
C GLY A 73 -6.39 -14.21 -2.57
N ALA A 74 -5.13 -14.00 -2.97
CA ALA A 74 -4.68 -12.87 -3.79
C ALA A 74 -5.39 -11.54 -3.49
N SER A 75 -5.54 -11.18 -2.21
CA SER A 75 -6.02 -9.86 -1.81
C SER A 75 -4.95 -8.85 -2.21
N ASN A 76 -5.05 -8.43 -3.48
CA ASN A 76 -4.26 -7.42 -4.15
C ASN A 76 -4.17 -6.18 -3.26
N GLY A 77 -2.94 -5.74 -3.00
CA GLY A 77 -2.67 -4.49 -2.29
C GLY A 77 -2.62 -4.67 -0.79
N MET A 78 -1.51 -5.22 -0.30
CA MET A 78 -1.02 -4.87 1.04
C MET A 78 -0.67 -3.39 1.07
N ASN A 79 -1.71 -2.57 1.16
CA ASN A 79 -1.63 -1.34 1.91
C ASN A 79 -1.25 -1.73 3.33
N PHE A 80 0.03 -1.56 3.67
CA PHE A 80 0.48 -1.48 5.06
C PHE A 80 -0.26 -0.35 5.83
N THR A 81 -1.08 0.45 5.12
CA THR A 81 -1.99 1.50 5.57
C THR A 81 -3.45 1.07 5.71
N GLY A 82 -3.88 -0.11 5.24
CA GLY A 82 -5.29 -0.56 5.37
C GLY A 82 -5.71 -0.70 6.84
N ASN A 83 -4.78 -1.15 7.68
CA ASN A 83 -4.96 -1.12 9.13
C ASN A 83 -4.94 0.31 9.68
N GLN A 84 -4.10 1.21 9.16
CA GLN A 84 -4.01 2.58 9.69
C GLN A 84 -5.28 3.37 9.43
N THR A 85 -5.82 3.31 8.22
CA THR A 85 -7.05 4.02 7.87
C THR A 85 -8.24 3.46 8.66
N ARG A 86 -8.35 2.13 8.77
CA ARG A 86 -9.40 1.47 9.58
C ARG A 86 -9.25 1.80 11.06
N GLN A 87 -8.04 1.73 11.60
CA GLN A 87 -7.74 2.05 13.00
C GLN A 87 -8.04 3.52 13.29
N LYS A 88 -7.68 4.44 12.39
CA LYS A 88 -7.98 5.87 12.51
C LYS A 88 -9.49 6.14 12.46
N ALA A 89 -10.23 5.45 11.59
CA ALA A 89 -11.69 5.55 11.55
C ALA A 89 -12.30 5.08 12.89
N THR A 90 -11.82 3.97 13.44
CA THR A 90 -12.25 3.48 14.75
C THR A 90 -11.90 4.46 15.89
N GLU A 91 -10.72 5.08 15.87
CA GLU A 91 -10.32 6.11 16.84
C GLU A 91 -11.25 7.34 16.81
N LEU A 92 -11.73 7.70 15.62
CA LEU A 92 -12.66 8.80 15.42
C LEU A 92 -14.12 8.42 15.68
N GLY A 93 -14.41 7.17 16.06
CA GLY A 93 -15.77 6.68 16.28
C GLY A 93 -16.59 6.47 14.99
N LEU A 94 -15.91 6.42 13.84
CA LEU A 94 -16.54 6.26 12.54
C LEU A 94 -16.76 4.77 12.22
N SER A 95 -18.01 4.43 11.90
CA SER A 95 -18.37 3.12 11.37
C SER A 95 -18.40 3.18 9.85
N LEU A 96 -17.27 2.85 9.23
CA LEU A 96 -17.12 2.84 7.76
C LEU A 96 -17.33 1.43 7.19
N GLU A 97 -18.04 1.36 6.07
CA GLU A 97 -18.21 0.13 5.30
C GLU A 97 -16.92 -0.28 4.58
N ASP A 98 -16.81 -1.59 4.26
CA ASP A 98 -15.65 -2.12 3.53
C ASP A 98 -15.48 -1.48 2.15
N THR A 99 -16.57 -1.07 1.50
CA THR A 99 -16.58 -0.33 0.23
C THR A 99 -15.88 1.02 0.37
N THR A 100 -16.23 1.80 1.40
CA THR A 100 -15.61 3.09 1.73
C THR A 100 -14.13 2.93 2.06
N LEU A 101 -13.80 1.92 2.87
CA LEU A 101 -12.40 1.62 3.21
C LEU A 101 -11.58 1.21 1.99
N GLN A 102 -12.18 0.48 1.04
CA GLN A 102 -11.53 0.09 -0.20
C GLN A 102 -11.21 1.32 -1.06
N VAL A 103 -12.10 2.33 -1.12
CA VAL A 103 -11.83 3.60 -1.79
C VAL A 103 -10.68 4.35 -1.11
N LEU A 104 -10.73 4.51 0.22
CA LEU A 104 -9.68 5.19 0.98
C LEU A 104 -8.31 4.51 0.85
N SER A 105 -8.29 3.19 0.63
CA SER A 105 -7.07 2.42 0.43
C SER A 105 -6.36 2.77 -0.89
N ARG A 106 -7.09 3.28 -1.89
CA ARG A 106 -6.51 3.70 -3.16
C ARG A 106 -5.91 5.11 -3.10
N LEU A 107 -6.23 5.86 -2.04
CA LEU A 107 -5.79 7.23 -1.85
C LEU A 107 -4.49 7.30 -1.02
N PRO A 108 -3.66 8.35 -1.21
CA PRO A 108 -2.53 8.60 -0.33
C PRO A 108 -2.98 8.80 1.11
N LEU A 109 -2.29 8.18 2.07
CA LEU A 109 -2.68 8.20 3.50
C LEU A 109 -2.97 9.59 4.06
N ARG A 110 -2.21 10.62 3.65
CA ARG A 110 -2.45 12.01 4.09
C ARG A 110 -3.83 12.52 3.69
N ILE A 111 -4.29 12.14 2.50
CA ILE A 111 -5.61 12.50 1.98
C ILE A 111 -6.67 11.68 2.70
N SER A 112 -6.46 10.37 2.84
CA SER A 112 -7.38 9.47 3.56
C SER A 112 -7.65 9.97 4.99
N VAL A 113 -6.61 10.37 5.72
CA VAL A 113 -6.73 10.90 7.09
C VAL A 113 -7.53 12.21 7.13
N LYS A 114 -7.29 13.14 6.20
CA LYS A 114 -8.09 14.37 6.11
C LYS A 114 -9.57 14.10 5.83
N MET A 115 -9.86 13.13 4.96
CA MET A 115 -11.23 12.72 4.66
C MET A 115 -11.92 12.11 5.89
N LEU A 116 -11.20 11.28 6.65
CA LEU A 116 -11.69 10.74 7.91
C LEU A 116 -12.00 11.82 8.95
N GLU A 117 -11.10 12.80 9.12
CA GLU A 117 -11.31 13.92 10.04
C GLU A 117 -12.52 14.75 9.65
N SER A 118 -12.68 15.05 8.35
CA SER A 118 -13.85 15.76 7.84
C SER A 118 -15.14 14.96 8.00
N ALA A 119 -15.10 13.64 7.79
CA ALA A 119 -16.25 12.77 7.99
C ALA A 119 -16.66 12.67 9.47
N ALA A 120 -15.69 12.70 10.39
CA ALA A 120 -15.97 12.79 11.82
C ALA A 120 -16.69 14.09 12.18
N THR A 121 -16.28 15.22 11.59
CA THR A 121 -17.00 16.49 11.76
C THR A 121 -18.42 16.39 11.20
N ALA A 122 -18.59 15.87 9.98
CA ALA A 122 -19.91 15.71 9.36
C ALA A 122 -20.83 14.78 10.18
N GLN A 123 -20.27 13.74 10.82
CA GLN A 123 -21.01 12.84 11.70
C GLN A 123 -21.56 13.58 12.93
N THR A 124 -20.82 14.53 13.50
CA THR A 124 -21.33 15.35 14.61
C THR A 124 -22.50 16.26 14.21
N GLU A 125 -22.61 16.59 12.93
CA GLU A 125 -23.72 17.36 12.35
C GLU A 125 -24.90 16.46 11.94
N GLY A 126 -24.79 15.14 12.14
CA GLY A 126 -25.83 14.15 11.82
C GLY A 126 -25.77 13.60 10.40
N ALA A 127 -24.70 13.87 9.64
CA ALA A 127 -24.50 13.31 8.31
C ALA A 127 -23.90 11.89 8.35
N ASP A 128 -24.12 11.12 7.29
CA ASP A 128 -23.52 9.79 7.15
C ASP A 128 -22.03 9.91 6.77
N PRO A 129 -21.12 9.36 7.60
CA PRO A 129 -19.69 9.44 7.34
C PRO A 129 -19.25 8.67 6.08
N ASN A 130 -19.96 7.62 5.67
CA ASN A 130 -19.64 6.88 4.45
C ASN A 130 -19.90 7.74 3.21
N LEU A 131 -21.04 8.42 3.17
CA LEU A 131 -21.38 9.33 2.06
C LEU A 131 -20.39 10.49 1.98
N ALA A 132 -20.05 11.12 3.11
CA ALA A 132 -19.09 12.22 3.15
C ALA A 132 -17.72 11.83 2.61
N VAL A 133 -17.21 10.65 2.98
CA VAL A 133 -15.92 10.14 2.47
C VAL A 133 -15.99 9.85 0.97
N LEU A 134 -17.06 9.22 0.50
CA LEU A 134 -17.21 8.87 -0.92
C LEU A 134 -17.31 10.11 -1.82
N GLU A 135 -18.03 11.14 -1.36
CA GLU A 135 -18.14 12.41 -2.08
C GLU A 135 -16.77 13.10 -2.18
N GLN A 136 -16.04 13.18 -1.07
CA GLN A 136 -14.70 13.78 -1.06
C GLN A 136 -13.70 12.99 -1.90
N ALA A 137 -13.76 11.66 -1.87
CA ALA A 137 -12.92 10.80 -2.70
C ALA A 137 -13.19 11.05 -4.20
N SER A 138 -14.47 11.15 -4.58
CA SER A 138 -14.86 11.44 -5.96
C SER A 138 -14.36 12.82 -6.43
N HIS A 139 -14.46 13.83 -5.56
CA HIS A 139 -13.97 15.18 -5.86
C HIS A 139 -12.45 15.22 -6.03
N PHE A 140 -11.73 14.46 -5.21
CA PHE A 140 -10.27 14.34 -5.32
C PHE A 140 -9.84 13.65 -6.62
N GLU A 141 -10.54 12.60 -7.04
CA GLU A 141 -10.27 11.92 -8.32
C GLU A 141 -10.50 12.83 -9.53
N GLN A 142 -11.55 13.66 -9.50
CA GLN A 142 -11.81 14.66 -10.54
C GLN A 142 -10.70 15.72 -10.62
N HIS A 143 -10.29 16.28 -9.47
CA HIS A 143 -9.22 17.28 -9.43
C HIS A 143 -7.89 16.72 -9.95
N LEU A 144 -7.62 15.42 -9.75
CA LEU A 144 -6.42 14.77 -10.29
C LEU A 144 -6.45 14.68 -11.82
N GLN A 145 -7.62 14.43 -12.41
CA GLN A 145 -7.79 14.35 -13.86
C GLN A 145 -7.65 15.73 -14.52
N ASP A 146 -8.22 16.79 -13.93
CA ASP A 146 -8.13 18.15 -14.47
C ASP A 146 -6.69 18.68 -14.45
N SER A 147 -5.94 18.36 -13.39
CA SER A 147 -4.53 18.79 -13.26
C SER A 147 -3.59 18.15 -14.29
N GLN A 148 -3.99 17.03 -14.91
CA GLN A 148 -3.23 16.37 -15.97
C GLN A 148 -3.54 16.89 -17.37
N GLN A 149 -4.64 17.64 -17.55
CA GLN A 149 -5.03 18.22 -18.84
C GLN A 149 -4.49 19.65 -19.07
N GLU A 150 -4.17 20.39 -18.01
CA GLU A 150 -3.63 21.77 -18.14
C GLU A 150 -2.14 21.86 -18.58
N GLU A 151 -1.38 20.77 -18.55
CA GLU A 151 0.00 20.76 -19.06
C GLU A 151 0.09 20.67 -20.61
N GLU A 152 -1.00 20.38 -21.31
CA GLU A 152 -1.04 20.32 -22.79
C GLU A 152 -1.55 21.63 -23.42
N MET A 153 -1.14 22.79 -22.91
CA MET A 153 -1.43 24.07 -23.55
C MET A 153 -0.19 24.59 -24.32
N PRO A 154 -0.19 24.60 -25.67
CA PRO A 154 0.98 24.97 -26.45
C PRO A 154 1.25 26.46 -26.31
N ARG A 155 2.35 26.79 -25.62
CA ARG A 155 2.90 28.15 -25.58
C ARG A 155 3.26 28.60 -26.99
N LYS A 156 2.33 29.30 -27.66
CA LYS A 156 2.62 30.04 -28.89
C LYS A 156 3.68 31.09 -28.57
N ARG A 157 4.90 30.88 -29.07
CA ARG A 157 5.96 31.89 -29.07
C ARG A 157 5.46 33.12 -29.83
N PRO A 158 5.44 34.33 -29.23
CA PRO A 158 5.34 35.53 -30.04
C PRO A 158 6.60 35.63 -30.90
N ARG A 159 6.39 35.80 -32.21
CA ARG A 159 7.43 35.99 -33.21
C ARG A 159 7.90 37.43 -33.08
N GLU A 160 9.14 37.64 -32.63
CA GLU A 160 9.78 38.95 -32.68
C GLU A 160 9.94 39.36 -34.16
N ALA A 161 9.55 40.59 -34.46
CA ALA A 161 9.82 41.30 -35.71
C ALA A 161 10.20 42.74 -35.34
#